data_AF-A0A6N8AEG2-F1
#
_entry.id   AF-A0A6N8AEG2-F1
#
_cell.length_a   1.000
_cell.length_b   1.000
_cell.length_c   1.000
_cell.angle_alpha   90.00
_cell.angle_beta   90.00
_cell.angle_gamma   90.00
#
_symmetry.space_group_name_H-M   'P 1'
#
loop_
_entity.id
_entity.type
_entity.pdbx_description
1 polymer ?
#
loop_
_entity_poly.entity_id
_entity_poly.type
_entity_poly.pdbx_seq_one_letter_code
_entity_poly.pdbx_strand_id
1 'polypeptide(L)'
;MKYTEMLNQIKTRGPKGHAAVTEWNVSWDWKCRVSLDVKTTYPQHVNLEGLSTSQKVSWHEFLSKLRLHENFHKFDGIQAARDVSDNWCLGARFIIKYWIAQSEILDLRTDHGRTDGVVLKL
;
A
#
# COMPACT_ATOMS: atom_id res chain seq x y z
N MET A 1 21.85 -4.61 16.73
CA MET A 1 21.80 -4.09 15.34
C MET A 1 21.52 -2.60 15.39
N LYS A 2 22.22 -1.77 14.60
CA LYS A 2 22.10 -0.30 14.69
C LYS A 2 20.93 0.20 13.81
N TYR A 3 20.17 1.18 14.30
CA TYR A 3 18.98 1.77 13.66
C TYR A 3 19.13 2.11 12.17
N THR A 4 20.30 2.63 11.80
CA THR A 4 20.67 2.97 10.41
C THR A 4 20.54 1.79 9.46
N GLU A 5 20.72 0.57 9.97
CA GLU A 5 20.57 -0.66 9.20
C GLU A 5 19.09 -0.97 8.92
N MET A 6 18.19 -0.68 9.86
CA MET A 6 16.74 -0.93 9.73
C MET A 6 16.10 0.03 8.71
N LEU A 7 16.45 1.32 8.78
CA LEU A 7 16.03 2.30 7.78
C LEU A 7 16.61 2.00 6.39
N ASN A 8 17.89 1.63 6.33
CA ASN A 8 18.49 1.22 5.05
C ASN A 8 17.80 -0.02 4.48
N GLN A 9 17.43 -1.01 5.31
CA GLN A 9 16.70 -2.19 4.84
C GLN A 9 15.32 -1.83 4.29
N ILE A 10 14.56 -0.94 4.93
CA ILE A 10 13.28 -0.46 4.39
C ILE A 10 13.49 0.26 3.05
N LYS A 11 14.49 1.15 2.97
CA LYS A 11 14.78 1.95 1.76
C LYS A 11 15.32 1.10 0.60
N THR A 12 16.12 0.08 0.87
CA THR A 12 16.79 -0.75 -0.16
C THR A 12 16.03 -2.00 -0.53
N ARG A 13 15.17 -2.53 0.35
CA ARG A 13 14.41 -3.77 0.14
C ARG A 13 12.91 -3.55 0.01
N GLY A 14 12.48 -2.32 0.26
CA GLY A 14 11.13 -1.89 -0.02
C GLY A 14 10.82 -1.93 -1.53
N PRO A 15 9.64 -2.42 -1.95
CA PRO A 15 9.26 -2.44 -3.35
C PRO A 15 9.34 -1.03 -3.96
N LYS A 16 10.05 -0.89 -5.08
CA LYS A 16 10.22 0.38 -5.84
C LYS A 16 10.76 1.56 -4.99
N GLY A 17 11.46 1.30 -3.88
CA GLY A 17 12.03 2.34 -3.02
C GLY A 17 11.10 2.86 -1.92
N HIS A 18 9.91 2.26 -1.76
CA HIS A 18 8.93 2.58 -0.70
C HIS A 18 8.87 1.49 0.35
N ALA A 19 8.40 1.83 1.57
CA ALA A 19 8.28 0.86 2.64
C ALA A 19 7.36 -0.33 2.29
N ALA A 20 6.22 -0.05 1.66
CA ALA A 20 5.34 -1.02 1.03
C ALA A 20 4.78 -0.43 -0.27
N VAL A 21 4.18 -1.29 -1.08
CA VAL A 21 3.42 -0.90 -2.28
C VAL A 21 2.22 -1.83 -2.41
N THR A 22 1.05 -1.24 -2.67
CA THR A 22 -0.16 -1.93 -3.11
C THR A 22 -0.38 -1.66 -4.59
N GLU A 23 -0.42 -2.72 -5.38
CA GLU A 23 -0.72 -2.69 -6.80
C GLU A 23 -2.08 -3.36 -7.01
N TRP A 24 -2.92 -2.76 -7.84
CA TRP A 24 -4.19 -3.34 -8.21
C TRP A 24 -4.45 -3.19 -9.71
N ASN A 25 -5.17 -4.16 -10.27
CA ASN A 25 -5.55 -4.19 -11.68
C ASN A 25 -7.00 -4.61 -11.82
N VAL A 26 -7.78 -3.80 -12.54
CA VAL A 26 -9.16 -4.12 -12.90
C VAL A 26 -9.18 -4.63 -14.33
N SER A 27 -9.76 -5.81 -14.52
CA SER A 27 -9.97 -6.42 -15.83
C SER A 27 -11.44 -6.82 -16.01
N TRP A 28 -11.89 -6.96 -17.25
CA TRP A 28 -13.23 -7.43 -17.56
C TRP A 28 -13.27 -8.15 -18.91
N ASP A 29 -14.27 -9.00 -19.09
CA ASP A 29 -14.52 -9.66 -20.37
C ASP A 29 -15.63 -8.99 -21.19
N TRP A 30 -15.94 -9.57 -22.35
CA TRP A 30 -16.94 -9.05 -23.28
C TRP A 30 -18.38 -9.01 -22.72
N LYS A 31 -18.68 -9.73 -21.64
CA LYS A 31 -19.96 -9.64 -20.91
C LYS A 31 -19.88 -8.71 -19.70
N CYS A 32 -18.80 -7.93 -19.56
CA CYS A 32 -18.54 -7.08 -18.42
C CYS A 32 -18.50 -7.84 -17.07
N ARG A 33 -17.99 -9.08 -17.05
CA ARG A 33 -17.63 -9.70 -15.77
C ARG A 33 -16.32 -9.09 -15.28
N VAL A 34 -16.41 -8.24 -14.27
CA VAL A 34 -15.27 -7.52 -13.71
C VAL A 34 -14.48 -8.41 -12.75
N SER A 35 -13.15 -8.36 -12.84
CA SER A 35 -12.20 -9.00 -11.93
C SER A 35 -11.21 -7.97 -11.41
N LEU A 36 -10.82 -8.14 -10.15
CA LEU A 36 -9.86 -7.28 -9.47
C LEU A 36 -8.73 -8.14 -8.91
N ASP A 37 -7.52 -7.87 -9.36
CA ASP A 37 -6.30 -8.41 -8.77
C ASP A 37 -5.67 -7.35 -7.86
N VAL A 38 -5.40 -7.69 -6.61
CA VAL A 38 -4.69 -6.80 -5.66
C VAL A 38 -3.51 -7.53 -5.06
N LYS A 39 -2.35 -6.89 -5.08
CA LYS A 39 -1.13 -7.38 -4.46
C LYS A 39 -0.52 -6.28 -3.60
N THR A 40 -0.38 -6.54 -2.31
CA THR A 40 0.38 -5.67 -1.40
C THR A 40 1.69 -6.34 -1.01
N THR A 41 2.79 -5.61 -1.17
CA THR A 41 4.13 -6.07 -0.79
C THR A 41 4.60 -5.26 0.40
N TYR A 42 4.88 -5.94 1.52
CA TYR A 42 5.31 -5.34 2.79
C TYR A 42 6.81 -5.56 3.05
N PRO A 43 7.46 -4.72 3.87
CA PRO A 43 8.85 -4.91 4.22
C PRO A 43 9.00 -6.07 5.20
N GLN A 44 10.04 -6.87 5.02
CA GLN A 44 10.38 -7.97 5.93
C GLN A 44 11.63 -7.62 6.72
N HIS A 45 11.58 -7.81 8.04
CA HIS A 45 12.75 -7.67 8.90
C HIS A 45 13.49 -9.00 8.99
N VAL A 46 14.80 -9.00 8.72
CA VAL A 46 15.59 -10.24 8.58
C VAL A 46 15.94 -10.94 9.90
N ASN A 47 15.94 -10.21 11.02
CA ASN A 47 16.21 -10.79 12.34
C ASN A 47 15.47 -10.03 13.43
N LEU A 48 14.15 -10.23 13.53
CA LEU A 48 13.34 -9.62 14.59
C LEU A 48 13.82 -10.04 15.97
N GLU A 49 14.32 -11.27 16.14
CA GLU A 49 14.75 -11.77 17.45
C GLU A 49 15.96 -11.04 18.03
N GLY A 50 16.81 -10.49 17.16
CA GLY A 50 17.95 -9.67 17.57
C GLY A 50 17.61 -8.23 17.99
N LEU A 51 16.33 -7.84 17.97
CA LEU A 51 15.87 -6.51 18.37
C LEU A 51 15.57 -6.44 19.87
N SER A 52 15.78 -5.28 20.49
CA SER A 52 15.29 -5.00 21.85
C SER A 52 13.76 -5.01 21.87
N THR A 53 13.16 -5.17 23.06
CA THR A 53 11.70 -5.10 23.22
C THR A 53 11.11 -3.80 22.67
N SER A 54 11.74 -2.65 22.94
CA SER A 54 11.27 -1.36 22.42
C SER A 54 11.32 -1.28 20.88
N GLN A 55 12.38 -1.82 20.27
CA GLN A 55 12.51 -1.88 18.82
C GLN A 55 11.47 -2.81 18.17
N LYS A 56 11.18 -3.96 18.80
CA LYS A 56 10.11 -4.88 18.36
C LYS A 56 8.75 -4.17 18.37
N VAL A 57 8.42 -3.46 19.46
CA VAL A 57 7.16 -2.70 19.58
C VAL A 57 7.07 -1.63 18.49
N SER A 58 8.11 -0.83 18.32
CA SER A 58 8.17 0.21 17.28
C SER A 58 7.99 -0.38 15.88
N TRP A 59 8.64 -1.50 15.57
CA TRP A 59 8.48 -2.20 14.29
C TRP A 59 7.05 -2.68 14.06
N HIS A 60 6.40 -3.24 15.08
CA HIS A 60 5.01 -3.69 14.98
C HIS A 60 4.02 -2.53 14.81
N GLU A 61 4.22 -1.42 15.53
CA GLU A 61 3.43 -0.20 15.35
C GLU A 61 3.57 0.34 13.92
N PHE A 62 4.81 0.47 13.44
CA PHE A 62 5.12 0.87 12.08
C PHE A 62 4.41 -0.02 11.04
N LEU A 63 4.54 -1.35 11.15
CA LEU A 63 3.89 -2.28 10.23
C LEU A 63 2.36 -2.21 10.30
N SER A 64 1.80 -2.00 11.50
CA SER A 64 0.35 -1.84 11.68
C SER A 64 -0.16 -0.61 10.95
N LYS A 65 0.52 0.53 11.11
CA LYS A 65 0.19 1.78 10.40
C LYS A 65 0.40 1.66 8.90
N LEU A 66 1.47 1.01 8.47
CA LEU A 66 1.74 0.76 7.06
C LEU A 66 0.63 -0.07 6.42
N ARG A 67 0.20 -1.16 7.08
CA ARG A 67 -0.93 -1.98 6.61
C ARG A 67 -2.22 -1.19 6.49
N LEU A 68 -2.47 -0.27 7.43
CA LEU A 68 -3.65 0.59 7.36
C LEU A 68 -3.58 1.53 6.14
N HIS A 69 -2.43 2.17 5.91
CA HIS A 69 -2.20 3.01 4.73
C HIS A 69 -2.43 2.24 3.42
N GLU A 70 -1.80 1.07 3.29
CA GLU A 70 -1.93 0.20 2.13
C GLU A 70 -3.37 -0.32 1.90
N ASN A 71 -4.16 -0.47 2.96
CA ASN A 71 -5.57 -0.85 2.83
C ASN A 71 -6.42 0.23 2.17
N PHE A 72 -6.05 1.51 2.25
CA PHE A 72 -6.74 2.56 1.52
C PHE A 72 -6.47 2.46 0.01
N HIS A 73 -5.23 2.18 -0.39
CA HIS A 73 -4.89 1.90 -1.80
C HIS A 73 -5.65 0.68 -2.34
N LYS A 74 -5.77 -0.37 -1.52
CA LYS A 74 -6.61 -1.53 -1.85
C LYS A 74 -8.10 -1.14 -1.98
N PHE A 75 -8.59 -0.29 -1.09
CA PHE A 75 -9.97 0.18 -1.13
C PHE A 75 -10.26 0.92 -2.45
N ASP A 76 -9.35 1.77 -2.92
CA ASP A 76 -9.49 2.45 -4.22
C ASP A 76 -9.62 1.46 -5.38
N GLY A 77 -8.83 0.37 -5.39
CA GLY A 77 -8.97 -0.70 -6.39
C GLY A 77 -10.33 -1.43 -6.33
N ILE A 78 -10.87 -1.64 -5.13
CA ILE A 78 -12.22 -2.21 -4.93
C ILE A 78 -13.29 -1.28 -5.48
N GLN A 79 -13.16 0.02 -5.20
CA GLN A 79 -14.11 1.01 -5.68
C GLN A 79 -14.02 1.18 -7.20
N ALA A 80 -12.83 1.15 -7.77
CA ALA A 80 -12.64 1.13 -9.23
C ALA A 80 -13.36 -0.06 -9.88
N ALA A 81 -13.18 -1.27 -9.34
CA ALA A 81 -13.85 -2.46 -9.87
C ALA A 81 -15.38 -2.36 -9.77
N ARG A 82 -15.90 -1.85 -8.65
CA ARG A 82 -17.35 -1.61 -8.45
C ARG A 82 -17.89 -0.61 -9.46
N ASP A 83 -17.26 0.55 -9.57
CA ASP A 83 -17.71 1.61 -10.47
C ASP A 83 -17.65 1.15 -11.94
N VAL A 84 -16.62 0.39 -12.33
CA VAL A 84 -16.55 -0.21 -13.67
C VAL A 84 -17.73 -1.15 -13.92
N SER A 85 -18.07 -2.00 -12.95
CA SER A 85 -19.21 -2.92 -13.03
C SER A 85 -20.53 -2.16 -13.12
N ASP A 86 -20.75 -1.17 -12.26
CA ASP A 86 -21.98 -0.39 -12.18
C ASP A 86 -22.21 0.47 -13.43
N ASN A 87 -21.12 0.84 -14.12
CA ASN A 87 -21.15 1.55 -15.41
C ASN A 87 -21.14 0.61 -16.62
N TRP A 88 -21.41 -0.69 -16.44
CA TRP A 88 -21.46 -1.66 -17.55
C TRP A 88 -20.18 -1.66 -18.39
N CYS A 89 -19.04 -1.44 -17.74
CA CYS A 89 -17.71 -1.31 -18.32
C CYS A 89 -17.54 -0.13 -19.29
N LEU A 90 -18.54 0.75 -19.43
CA LEU A 90 -18.46 1.96 -20.21
C LEU A 90 -17.54 2.96 -19.51
N GLY A 91 -16.56 3.49 -20.25
CA GLY A 91 -15.61 4.45 -19.69
C GLY A 91 -14.66 3.87 -18.64
N ALA A 92 -14.51 2.54 -18.55
CA ALA A 92 -13.71 1.87 -17.52
C ALA A 92 -12.29 2.46 -17.35
N ARG A 93 -11.63 2.85 -18.45
CA ARG A 93 -10.32 3.50 -18.41
C ARG A 93 -10.32 4.82 -17.63
N PHE A 94 -11.37 5.61 -17.73
CA PHE A 94 -11.50 6.88 -17.01
C PHE A 94 -11.79 6.65 -15.53
N ILE A 95 -12.67 5.68 -15.22
CA ILE A 95 -12.96 5.26 -13.84
C ILE A 95 -11.69 4.78 -13.14
N ILE A 96 -10.93 3.89 -13.78
CA ILE A 96 -9.66 3.37 -13.23
C ILE A 96 -8.67 4.52 -12.99
N LYS A 97 -8.50 5.43 -13.95
CA LYS A 97 -7.62 6.59 -13.79
C LYS A 97 -8.04 7.51 -12.65
N TYR A 98 -9.35 7.69 -12.44
CA TYR A 98 -9.86 8.48 -11.33
C TYR A 98 -9.43 7.89 -9.99
N TRP A 99 -9.58 6.57 -9.80
CA TRP A 99 -9.19 5.90 -8.56
C TRP A 99 -7.67 5.82 -8.37
N ILE A 100 -6.89 5.68 -9.44
CA ILE A 100 -5.42 5.83 -9.37
C ILE A 100 -5.06 7.23 -8.85
N ALA A 101 -5.72 8.29 -9.36
CA ALA A 101 -5.48 9.65 -8.88
C ALA A 101 -5.88 9.84 -7.41
N GLN A 102 -6.92 9.13 -6.91
CA GLN A 102 -7.26 9.15 -5.48
C GLN A 102 -6.15 8.55 -4.62
N SER A 103 -5.57 7.42 -5.04
CA SER A 103 -4.41 6.81 -4.37
C SER A 103 -3.19 7.75 -4.36
N GLU A 104 -2.90 8.43 -5.48
CA GLU A 104 -1.84 9.43 -5.57
C GLU A 104 -2.09 10.64 -4.64
N ILE A 105 -3.33 11.12 -4.58
CA ILE A 105 -3.73 12.21 -3.67
C ILE A 105 -3.56 11.78 -2.21
N LEU A 106 -3.94 10.54 -1.86
CA LEU A 106 -3.75 10.00 -0.52
C LEU A 106 -2.27 10.03 -0.15
N ASP A 107 -1.41 9.49 -1.01
CA ASP A 107 0.04 9.46 -0.79
C ASP A 107 0.63 10.87 -0.65
N LEU A 108 0.21 11.84 -1.48
CA LEU A 108 0.65 13.23 -1.36
C LEU A 108 0.17 13.87 -0.06
N ARG A 109 -1.08 13.63 0.35
CA ARG A 109 -1.67 14.20 1.56
C ARG A 109 -1.00 13.64 2.82
N THR A 110 -0.66 12.37 2.81
CA THR A 110 -0.16 11.68 4.00
C THR A 110 1.37 11.54 4.03
N ASP A 111 2.04 12.09 3.01
CA ASP A 111 3.47 11.89 2.76
C ASP A 111 3.82 10.39 2.79
N HIS A 112 3.16 9.64 1.92
CA HIS A 112 3.20 8.17 1.83
C HIS A 112 2.97 7.50 3.19
N GLY A 113 1.93 7.94 3.91
CA GLY A 113 1.51 7.41 5.20
C GLY A 113 2.31 7.92 6.40
N ARG A 114 3.37 8.72 6.21
CA ARG A 114 4.18 9.25 7.31
C ARG A 114 3.33 10.03 8.32
N THR A 115 2.39 10.86 7.84
CA THR A 115 1.49 11.62 8.75
C THR A 115 0.41 10.73 9.39
N ASP A 116 0.14 9.56 8.83
CA ASP A 116 -0.80 8.57 9.39
C ASP A 116 -0.13 7.67 10.45
N GLY A 117 1.15 7.94 10.74
CA GLY A 117 1.93 7.23 11.74
C GLY A 117 2.76 6.09 11.17
N VAL A 118 2.95 6.01 9.84
CA VAL A 118 3.96 5.16 9.19
C VAL A 118 5.35 5.73 9.48
N VAL A 119 5.72 5.69 10.75
CA VAL A 119 6.98 6.23 11.28
C VAL A 119 7.58 5.17 12.17
N LEU A 120 8.81 4.79 11.85
CA LEU A 120 9.59 3.94 12.70
C LEU A 120 10.19 4.78 13.82
N LYS A 121 9.61 4.66 15.03
CA LYS A 121 10.05 5.40 16.21
C LYS A 121 11.31 4.78 16.82
N LEU A 122 12.16 5.63 17.38
CA LEU A 122 13.39 5.27 18.07
C LEU A 122 13.13 4.92 19.54
#